data_AF-A0A816BGQ4-F1
#
_entry.id   AF-A0A816BGQ4-F1
#
_cell.length_a   1.000
_cell.length_b   1.000
_cell.length_c   1.000
_cell.angle_alpha   90.00
_cell.angle_beta   90.00
_cell.angle_gamma   90.00
#
_symmetry.space_group_name_H-M   'P 1'
#
loop_
_entity.id
_entity.type
_entity.pdbx_description
1 polymer ?
#
loop_
_entity_poly.entity_id
_entity_poly.type
_entity_poly.pdbx_seq_one_letter_code
_entity_poly.pdbx_strand_id
1 'polypeptide(L)'
;MNTGDGGKVGIWGGISGAGTTMARIFEETMNGTVYCDVLQQELKQSMGKLSNKTAYTFQQDRAPWHASNLVKEKIKKLKLNVLEWPVKSPDLNPIEMLWSILDKKLAAKPIYSIMELRQRLEEEWNGISQSS
;
A
#
# COMPACT_ATOMS: atom_id res chain seq x y z
N MET A 1 1.23 10.84 5.34
CA MET A 1 0.28 11.97 5.31
C MET A 1 0.27 12.65 6.68
N ASN A 2 0.11 13.98 6.73
CA ASN A 2 0.28 14.78 7.96
C ASN A 2 -1.06 15.26 8.51
N THR A 3 -1.18 15.41 9.84
CA THR A 3 -2.29 16.08 10.53
C THR A 3 -1.96 17.54 10.87
N GLY A 4 -2.98 18.33 11.20
CA GLY A 4 -2.84 19.74 11.59
C GLY A 4 -2.07 19.98 12.90
N ASP A 5 -1.91 18.95 13.74
CA ASP A 5 -1.13 18.96 14.99
C ASP A 5 0.30 18.37 14.83
N GLY A 6 0.73 18.07 13.59
CA GLY A 6 2.08 17.60 13.28
C GLY A 6 2.29 16.08 13.35
N GLY A 7 1.25 15.31 13.67
CA GLY A 7 1.23 13.85 13.55
C GLY A 7 1.38 13.37 12.10
N LYS A 8 2.01 12.20 11.92
CA LYS A 8 2.20 11.58 10.60
C LYS A 8 1.80 10.11 10.65
N VAL A 9 1.06 9.68 9.64
CA VAL A 9 0.80 8.25 9.39
C VAL A 9 1.28 7.87 8.00
N GLY A 10 1.81 6.66 7.89
CA GLY A 10 2.04 5.97 6.63
C GLY A 10 0.87 5.06 6.29
N ILE A 11 0.65 4.84 5.01
CA ILE A 11 -0.26 3.84 4.48
C ILE A 11 0.50 2.95 3.51
N TRP A 12 0.26 1.65 3.59
CA TRP A 12 0.59 0.70 2.54
C TRP A 12 -0.70 0.16 1.96
N GLY A 13 -0.74 0.02 0.65
CA GLY A 13 -1.81 -0.63 -0.07
C GLY A 13 -1.32 -1.06 -1.44
N GLY A 14 -2.02 -1.99 -2.06
CA GLY A 14 -1.82 -2.45 -3.42
C GLY A 14 -3.12 -2.39 -4.20
N ILE A 15 -3.02 -2.48 -5.53
CA ILE A 15 -4.18 -2.49 -6.42
C ILE A 15 -4.05 -3.58 -7.48
N SER A 16 -5.20 -3.95 -8.03
CA SER A 16 -5.33 -4.87 -9.15
C SER A 16 -6.51 -4.45 -10.02
N GLY A 17 -6.66 -5.09 -11.19
CA GLY A 17 -7.86 -4.90 -12.02
C GLY A 17 -9.17 -5.35 -11.36
N ALA A 18 -9.11 -6.04 -10.20
CA ALA A 18 -10.28 -6.46 -9.42
C ALA A 18 -10.55 -5.57 -8.19
N GLY A 19 -9.76 -4.50 -8.00
CA GLY A 19 -9.89 -3.60 -6.86
C GLY A 19 -8.63 -3.52 -6.01
N THR A 20 -8.77 -2.94 -4.81
CA THR A 20 -7.69 -2.64 -3.87
C THR A 20 -7.42 -3.78 -2.88
N THR A 21 -6.17 -3.95 -2.48
CA THR A 21 -5.82 -4.84 -1.36
C THR A 21 -6.33 -4.25 -0.05
N MET A 22 -6.31 -5.05 1.01
CA MET A 22 -6.29 -4.52 2.37
C MET A 22 -5.12 -3.54 2.52
N ALA A 23 -5.37 -2.40 3.17
CA ALA A 23 -4.35 -1.42 3.50
C ALA A 23 -3.84 -1.63 4.93
N ARG A 24 -2.57 -1.29 5.16
CA ARG A 24 -2.02 -1.12 6.50
C ARG A 24 -1.77 0.37 6.75
N ILE A 25 -2.37 0.91 7.81
CA ILE A 25 -2.05 2.24 8.32
C ILE A 25 -1.16 2.11 9.55
N PHE A 26 -0.03 2.80 9.54
CA PHE A 26 1.01 2.67 10.55
C PHE A 26 1.59 4.04 10.91
N GLU A 27 1.97 4.23 12.16
CA GLU A 27 2.57 5.48 12.67
C GLU A 27 4.10 5.38 12.71
N GLU A 28 4.65 4.18 12.61
CA GLU A 28 6.08 3.92 12.56
C GLU A 28 6.70 4.26 11.20
N THR A 29 8.03 4.32 11.13
CA THR A 29 8.72 4.49 9.85
C THR A 29 8.80 3.16 9.11
N MET A 30 8.36 3.12 7.85
CA MET A 30 8.46 1.93 7.00
C MET A 30 9.90 1.45 6.90
N ASN A 31 10.13 0.16 7.17
CA ASN A 31 11.41 -0.52 7.04
C ASN A 31 11.22 -1.95 6.52
N GLY A 32 12.31 -2.69 6.32
CA GLY A 32 12.25 -4.05 5.78
C GLY A 32 11.42 -5.04 6.63
N THR A 33 11.43 -4.90 7.96
CA THR A 33 10.66 -5.75 8.87
C THR A 33 9.17 -5.45 8.77
N VAL A 34 8.79 -4.17 8.90
CA VAL A 34 7.39 -3.72 8.76
C VAL A 34 6.84 -4.12 7.39
N TYR A 35 7.64 -3.96 6.34
CA TYR A 35 7.25 -4.38 4.99
C TYR A 35 7.07 -5.91 4.88
N CYS A 36 7.93 -6.71 5.50
CA CYS A 36 7.74 -8.16 5.53
C CYS A 36 6.44 -8.59 6.22
N ASP A 37 6.06 -7.89 7.28
CA ASP A 37 4.81 -8.14 7.98
C ASP A 37 3.61 -7.74 7.13
N VAL A 38 3.72 -6.64 6.39
CA VAL A 38 2.73 -6.21 5.41
C VAL A 38 2.50 -7.27 4.32
N LEU A 39 3.59 -7.78 3.75
CA LEU A 39 3.51 -8.83 2.73
C LEU A 39 2.86 -10.12 3.28
N GLN A 40 3.11 -10.45 4.55
CA GLN A 40 2.62 -11.67 5.18
C GLN A 40 1.12 -11.61 5.51
N GLN A 41 0.63 -10.44 5.89
CA GLN A 41 -0.72 -10.25 6.40
C GLN A 41 -1.62 -9.69 5.30
N GLU A 42 -1.48 -8.40 4.97
CA GLU A 42 -2.39 -7.67 4.09
C GLU A 42 -2.32 -8.18 2.67
N LEU A 43 -1.12 -8.33 2.10
CA LEU A 43 -0.99 -8.83 0.73
C LEU A 43 -1.52 -10.27 0.62
N LYS A 44 -1.09 -11.16 1.52
CA LYS A 44 -1.47 -12.57 1.47
C LYS A 44 -2.98 -12.76 1.63
N GLN A 45 -3.63 -12.02 2.53
CA GLN A 45 -5.08 -12.06 2.70
C GLN A 45 -5.80 -11.50 1.47
N SER A 46 -5.25 -10.46 0.85
CA SER A 46 -5.84 -9.82 -0.32
C SER A 46 -5.76 -10.69 -1.57
N MET A 47 -4.68 -11.45 -1.77
CA MET A 47 -4.54 -12.34 -2.93
C MET A 47 -5.63 -13.42 -3.01
N GLY A 48 -6.14 -13.87 -1.87
CA GLY A 48 -7.26 -14.81 -1.83
C GLY A 48 -8.63 -14.18 -2.11
N LYS A 49 -8.76 -12.87 -1.91
CA LYS A 49 -10.02 -12.11 -2.10
C LYS A 49 -10.13 -11.49 -3.49
N LEU A 50 -9.01 -11.01 -4.03
CA LEU A 50 -9.00 -10.19 -5.25
C LEU A 50 -9.11 -11.01 -6.53
N SER A 51 -8.75 -12.28 -6.56
CA SER A 51 -9.05 -13.11 -7.74
C SER A 51 -8.93 -14.61 -7.48
N ASN A 52 -9.62 -15.39 -8.32
CA ASN A 52 -9.49 -16.85 -8.37
C ASN A 52 -8.34 -17.31 -9.29
N LYS A 53 -7.54 -16.38 -9.85
CA LYS A 53 -6.40 -16.71 -10.70
C LYS A 53 -5.27 -17.30 -9.87
N THR A 54 -4.62 -18.29 -10.46
CA THR A 54 -3.51 -19.04 -9.86
C THR A 54 -2.16 -18.33 -9.97
N ALA A 55 -2.08 -17.23 -10.74
CA ALA A 55 -0.84 -16.49 -10.95
C ALA A 55 -1.07 -14.96 -10.87
N TYR A 56 -0.27 -14.32 -10.01
CA TYR A 56 -0.19 -12.87 -9.89
C TYR A 56 1.24 -12.41 -10.14
N THR A 57 1.38 -11.28 -10.81
CA THR A 57 2.65 -10.56 -10.88
C THR A 57 2.60 -9.42 -9.87
N PHE A 58 3.51 -9.44 -8.90
CA PHE A 58 3.64 -8.43 -7.88
C PHE A 58 4.56 -7.30 -8.36
N GLN A 59 3.99 -6.12 -8.55
CA GLN A 59 4.75 -4.91 -8.83
C GLN A 59 5.05 -4.20 -7.49
N GLN A 60 6.29 -3.79 -7.31
CA GLN A 60 6.71 -2.88 -6.24
C GLN A 60 7.72 -1.88 -6.82
N ASP A 61 7.81 -0.69 -6.23
CA ASP A 61 8.80 0.30 -6.61
C ASP A 61 10.21 -0.11 -6.10
N ARG A 62 11.19 0.79 -6.26
CA ARG A 62 12.57 0.59 -5.79
C ARG A 62 12.86 1.28 -4.46
N ALA A 63 11.86 1.40 -3.57
CA ALA A 63 12.09 1.95 -2.24
C ALA A 63 13.22 1.19 -1.50
N PRO A 64 14.04 1.87 -0.68
CA PRO A 64 15.23 1.27 -0.08
C PRO A 64 14.95 -0.02 0.72
N TRP A 65 13.79 -0.10 1.37
CA TRP A 65 13.39 -1.28 2.14
C TRP A 65 13.10 -2.51 1.27
N HIS A 66 12.63 -2.33 0.03
CA HIS A 66 12.39 -3.44 -0.93
C HIS A 66 13.69 -4.15 -1.33
N ALA A 67 14.83 -3.45 -1.29
CA ALA A 67 16.13 -3.99 -1.67
C ALA A 67 16.81 -4.81 -0.56
N SER A 68 16.27 -4.79 0.67
CA SER A 68 16.85 -5.51 1.80
C SER A 68 16.82 -7.03 1.60
N ASN A 69 17.83 -7.73 2.14
CA ASN A 69 17.90 -9.19 2.04
C ASN A 69 16.70 -9.87 2.73
N LEU A 70 16.26 -9.31 3.85
CA LEU A 70 15.07 -9.77 4.57
C LEU A 70 13.82 -9.80 3.68
N VAL A 71 13.57 -8.70 2.95
CA VAL A 71 12.42 -8.60 2.04
C VAL A 71 12.56 -9.55 0.85
N LYS A 72 13.77 -9.67 0.27
CA LYS A 72 14.02 -10.64 -0.82
C LYS A 72 13.74 -12.08 -0.39
N GLU A 73 14.16 -12.46 0.82
CA GLU A 73 13.86 -13.78 1.37
C GLU A 73 12.37 -13.98 1.63
N LYS A 74 11.69 -12.96 2.15
CA LYS A 74 10.24 -12.99 2.39
C LYS A 74 9.46 -13.19 1.09
N ILE A 75 9.80 -12.44 0.04
CA ILE A 75 9.22 -12.57 -1.30
C ILE A 75 9.39 -13.99 -1.84
N LYS A 76 10.60 -14.57 -1.72
CA LYS A 76 10.87 -15.96 -2.10
C LYS A 76 10.02 -16.96 -1.31
N LYS A 77 9.92 -16.79 0.02
CA LYS A 77 9.08 -17.65 0.88
C LYS A 77 7.60 -17.57 0.54
N LEU A 78 7.12 -16.39 0.18
CA LEU A 78 5.75 -16.15 -0.27
C LEU A 78 5.49 -16.55 -1.74
N LYS A 79 6.55 -16.97 -2.47
CA LYS A 79 6.49 -17.34 -3.89
C LYS A 79 5.87 -16.25 -4.77
N LEU A 80 6.14 -14.99 -4.44
CA LEU A 80 5.65 -13.85 -5.22
C LEU A 80 6.48 -13.70 -6.49
N ASN A 81 5.81 -13.66 -7.65
CA ASN A 81 6.45 -13.34 -8.92
C ASN A 81 6.62 -11.82 -9.03
N VAL A 82 7.81 -11.30 -8.76
CA VAL A 82 8.06 -9.85 -8.78
C VAL A 82 8.29 -9.37 -10.22
N LEU A 83 7.60 -8.30 -10.62
CA LEU A 83 7.85 -7.65 -11.90
C LEU A 83 9.21 -6.95 -11.88
N GLU A 84 10.07 -7.27 -12.87
CA GLU A 84 11.29 -6.49 -13.09
C GLU A 84 10.92 -5.10 -13.63
N TRP A 85 11.05 -4.09 -12.77
CA TRP A 85 10.70 -2.70 -13.13
C TRP A 85 11.95 -1.88 -13.45
N PRO A 86 11.98 -1.12 -14.57
CA PRO A 86 13.12 -0.28 -14.93
C PRO A 86 13.37 0.83 -13.90
N VAL A 87 14.63 1.22 -13.74
CA VAL A 87 15.04 2.31 -12.84
C VAL A 87 14.52 3.63 -13.44
N LYS A 88 13.79 4.44 -12.65
CA LYS A 88 13.29 5.79 -13.03
C LYS A 88 11.99 5.84 -13.85
N SER A 89 11.01 5.01 -13.52
CA SER A 89 9.64 5.18 -14.03
C SER A 89 8.60 5.27 -12.90
N PRO A 90 8.65 6.32 -12.05
CA PRO A 90 7.60 6.59 -11.08
C PRO A 90 6.25 6.83 -11.78
N ASP A 91 6.27 7.45 -12.96
CA ASP A 91 5.09 7.78 -13.77
C ASP A 91 4.31 6.55 -14.27
N LEU A 92 4.92 5.37 -14.21
CA LEU A 92 4.30 4.12 -14.66
C LEU A 92 3.65 3.33 -13.52
N ASN A 93 3.64 3.85 -12.28
CA ASN A 93 3.02 3.17 -11.16
C ASN A 93 1.56 3.63 -11.01
N PRO A 94 0.56 2.81 -11.43
CA PRO A 94 -0.85 3.22 -11.43
C PRO A 94 -1.38 3.57 -10.02
N ILE A 95 -0.70 3.13 -8.96
CA ILE A 95 -1.08 3.46 -7.58
C ILE A 95 -0.79 4.90 -7.19
N GLU A 96 0.14 5.60 -7.87
CA GLU A 96 0.45 7.01 -7.59
C GLU A 96 -0.78 7.90 -7.85
N MET A 97 -1.58 7.55 -8.86
CA MET A 97 -2.84 8.23 -9.12
C MET A 97 -3.83 8.07 -7.96
N LEU A 98 -3.88 6.90 -7.32
CA LEU A 98 -4.73 6.66 -6.16
C LEU A 98 -4.22 7.38 -4.92
N TRP A 99 -2.91 7.44 -4.71
CA TRP A 99 -2.33 8.27 -3.64
C TRP A 99 -2.72 9.75 -3.81
N SER A 100 -2.67 10.28 -5.04
CA SER A 100 -3.12 11.64 -5.32
C SER A 100 -4.63 11.84 -5.06
N ILE A 101 -5.47 10.85 -5.38
CA ILE A 101 -6.91 10.89 -5.09
C ILE A 101 -7.16 10.88 -3.58
N LEU A 102 -6.46 10.04 -2.82
CA LEU A 102 -6.55 9.99 -1.37
C LEU A 102 -6.11 11.32 -0.74
N ASP A 103 -4.98 11.88 -1.16
CA ASP A 103 -4.49 13.16 -0.66
C ASP A 103 -5.53 14.29 -0.87
N LYS A 104 -6.17 14.34 -2.04
CA LYS A 104 -7.24 15.31 -2.33
C LYS A 104 -8.46 15.10 -1.44
N LYS A 105 -8.89 13.86 -1.22
CA LYS A 105 -10.02 13.51 -0.36
C LYS A 105 -9.79 13.87 1.11
N LEU A 106 -8.56 13.67 1.59
CA LEU A 106 -8.16 14.08 2.94
C LEU A 106 -8.05 15.59 3.07
N ALA A 107 -7.51 16.29 2.07
CA ALA A 107 -7.42 17.75 2.07
C ALA A 107 -8.79 18.45 2.00
N ALA A 108 -9.85 17.74 1.58
CA ALA A 108 -11.19 18.31 1.43
C ALA A 108 -11.86 18.73 2.75
N LYS A 109 -11.43 18.18 3.90
CA LYS A 109 -11.85 18.71 5.22
C LYS A 109 -10.70 18.62 6.22
N PRO A 110 -10.55 19.60 7.12
CA PRO A 110 -9.49 19.58 8.13
C PRO A 110 -9.48 18.28 8.97
N ILE A 111 -8.31 17.88 9.43
CA ILE A 111 -8.09 16.70 10.27
C ILE A 111 -7.34 17.14 11.52
N TYR A 112 -7.93 16.87 12.69
CA TYR A 112 -7.50 17.44 13.96
C TYR A 112 -6.84 16.42 14.89
N SER A 113 -6.81 15.13 14.51
CA SER A 113 -6.12 14.10 15.29
C SER A 113 -5.60 12.96 14.40
N ILE A 114 -4.62 12.22 14.91
CA ILE A 114 -4.12 11.00 14.26
C ILE A 114 -5.24 9.97 14.13
N MET A 115 -6.09 9.81 15.15
CA MET A 115 -7.21 8.87 15.10
C MET A 115 -8.18 9.20 13.96
N GLU A 116 -8.53 10.47 13.79
CA GLU A 116 -9.36 10.93 12.68
C GLU A 116 -8.68 10.71 11.32
N LEU A 117 -7.36 10.97 11.22
CA LEU A 117 -6.60 10.69 10.00
C LEU A 117 -6.64 9.21 9.62
N ARG A 118 -6.42 8.32 10.61
CA ARG A 118 -6.45 6.87 10.41
C ARG A 118 -7.83 6.41 9.94
N GLN A 119 -8.88 6.83 10.65
CA GLN A 119 -10.26 6.45 10.30
C GLN A 119 -10.60 6.90 8.88
N ARG A 120 -10.30 8.15 8.54
CA ARG A 120 -10.63 8.67 7.21
C ARG A 120 -9.83 8.03 6.10
N LEU A 121 -8.56 7.71 6.35
CA LEU A 121 -7.76 6.92 5.42
C LEU A 121 -8.35 5.53 5.16
N GLU A 122 -8.80 4.85 6.20
CA GLU A 122 -9.49 3.55 6.08
C GLU A 122 -10.79 3.67 5.29
N GLU A 123 -11.62 4.67 5.60
CA GLU A 123 -12.88 4.93 4.89
C GLU A 123 -12.66 5.21 3.40
N GLU A 124 -11.73 6.12 3.08
CA GLU A 124 -11.46 6.52 1.70
C GLU A 124 -10.80 5.38 0.90
N TRP A 125 -9.89 4.62 1.51
CA TRP A 125 -9.27 3.46 0.88
C TRP A 125 -10.29 2.36 0.56
N ASN A 126 -11.16 2.04 1.52
CA ASN A 126 -12.21 1.04 1.34
C ASN A 126 -13.27 1.50 0.33
N GLY A 127 -13.55 2.81 0.26
CA GLY A 127 -14.46 3.39 -0.73
C GLY A 127 -13.96 3.25 -2.18
N ILE A 128 -12.64 3.29 -2.41
CA ILE A 128 -12.06 3.05 -3.75
C ILE A 128 -12.38 1.63 -4.23
N SER A 129 -12.34 0.64 -3.33
CA SER A 129 -12.59 -0.77 -3.63
C SER A 129 -14.01 -1.04 -4.16
N GLN A 130 -14.99 -0.22 -3.78
CA GLN A 130 -16.42 -0.43 -4.11
C GLN A 130 -16.87 0.25 -5.40
N SER A 131 -15.97 0.94 -6.12
CA SER A 131 -16.32 1.76 -7.29
C SER A 131 -16.12 1.04 -8.65
N SER A 132 -16.30 -0.28 -8.71
CA SER A 132 -16.20 -1.08 -9.94
C SER A 132 -17.55 -1.67 -10.35
#